data_AF-A0A4Q3UQD0-F1
#
_entry.id   AF-A0A4Q3UQD0-F1
#
_cell.length_a   1.000
_cell.length_b   1.000
_cell.length_c   1.000
_cell.angle_alpha   90.00
_cell.angle_beta   90.00
_cell.angle_gamma   90.00
#
_symmetry.space_group_name_H-M   'P 1'
#
loop_
_entity.id
_entity.type
_entity.pdbx_description
1 polymer ?
#
loop_
_entity_poly.entity_id
_entity_poly.type
_entity_poly.pdbx_seq_one_letter_code
_entity_poly.pdbx_strand_id
1 'polypeptide(L)'
;MYYDLTAPGGEGRTSREGGLAGSDSGGGFFHDFGDGLRLVATNSAVGRPDGVANNTSYGAYGFGTYLGDPLAESFIRQYVPQAIAPQGAVPEPATMAVLGVGALALLRRRRAR
;
A
#
# COMPACT_ATOMS: atom_id res chain seq x y z
N MET A 1 -5.67 -16.39 1.17
CA MET A 1 -6.16 -16.91 2.46
C MET A 1 -6.28 -15.70 3.39
N TYR A 2 -7.48 -15.39 3.88
CA TYR A 2 -7.68 -14.25 4.78
C TYR A 2 -7.37 -14.70 6.21
N TYR A 3 -6.46 -14.00 6.86
CA TYR A 3 -6.15 -14.22 8.27
C TYR A 3 -6.76 -13.10 9.09
N ASP A 4 -7.27 -13.44 10.27
CA ASP A 4 -7.53 -12.46 11.32
C ASP A 4 -6.17 -11.93 11.78
N LEU A 5 -5.91 -10.67 11.48
CA LEU A 5 -4.61 -10.02 11.75
C LEU A 5 -4.52 -9.51 13.20
N THR A 6 -5.59 -9.64 13.98
CA THR A 6 -5.61 -9.38 15.42
C THR A 6 -5.31 -10.66 16.20
N ALA A 7 -4.02 -11.02 16.30
CA ALA A 7 -3.57 -12.22 17.01
C ALA A 7 -4.15 -12.37 18.44
N PRO A 8 -4.45 -13.60 18.90
CA PRO A 8 -5.06 -13.87 20.20
C PRO A 8 -3.99 -13.89 21.29
N GLY A 9 -4.08 -12.96 22.23
CA GLY A 9 -3.24 -12.95 23.42
C GLY A 9 -3.79 -12.01 24.49
N GLY A 10 -4.28 -12.59 25.58
CA GLY A 10 -4.43 -11.92 26.86
C GLY A 10 -5.77 -11.26 27.11
N GLU A 11 -6.44 -11.72 28.17
CA GLU A 11 -7.59 -11.08 28.80
C GLU A 11 -7.36 -9.59 29.03
N GLY A 12 -8.32 -8.75 28.62
CA GLY A 12 -8.33 -7.33 29.01
C GLY A 12 -8.44 -6.29 27.89
N ARG A 13 -8.96 -6.64 26.70
CA ARG A 13 -9.32 -5.63 25.69
C ARG A 13 -10.47 -4.74 26.19
N THR A 14 -10.13 -3.67 26.90
CA THR A 14 -10.98 -2.49 26.96
C THR A 14 -11.18 -1.99 25.52
N SER A 15 -12.36 -1.50 25.20
CA SER A 15 -12.89 -1.23 23.86
C SER A 15 -12.16 -0.12 23.05
N ARG A 16 -10.83 0.01 23.14
CA ARG A 16 -10.02 1.12 22.61
C ARG A 16 -8.61 0.73 22.11
N GLU A 17 -8.27 -0.55 21.96
CA GLU A 17 -7.14 -0.92 21.09
C GLU A 17 -7.54 -0.59 19.65
N GLY A 18 -6.79 0.29 18.98
CA GLY A 18 -7.17 0.94 17.72
C GLY A 18 -7.47 -0.05 16.59
N GLY A 19 -8.71 -0.54 16.54
CA GLY A 19 -9.21 -1.33 15.42
C GLY A 19 -9.28 -0.45 14.17
N LEU A 20 -9.26 -1.06 13.01
CA LEU A 20 -9.17 -0.37 11.73
C LEU A 20 -10.48 0.34 11.36
N ALA A 21 -10.39 1.24 10.39
CA ALA A 21 -11.53 1.85 9.74
C ALA A 21 -11.48 1.64 8.21
N GLY A 22 -12.60 1.93 7.57
CA GLY A 22 -12.66 2.13 6.14
C GLY A 22 -11.66 3.22 5.75
N SER A 23 -10.99 3.00 4.61
CA SER A 23 -9.83 3.76 4.13
C SER A 23 -8.46 3.31 4.65
N ASP A 24 -8.38 2.37 5.60
CA ASP A 24 -7.09 1.76 6.00
C ASP A 24 -6.69 0.56 5.10
N SER A 25 -7.43 0.29 4.02
CA SER A 25 -7.08 -0.75 3.04
C SER A 25 -5.74 -0.43 2.36
N GLY A 26 -4.88 -1.44 2.23
CA GLY A 26 -3.49 -1.30 1.81
C GLY A 26 -2.53 -0.92 2.94
N GLY A 27 -3.03 -0.55 4.11
CA GLY A 27 -2.24 -0.23 5.30
C GLY A 27 -1.44 -1.43 5.82
N GLY A 28 -0.26 -1.16 6.39
CA GLY A 28 0.64 -2.19 6.89
C GLY A 28 0.50 -2.46 8.38
N PHE A 29 0.57 -3.73 8.76
CA PHE A 29 0.79 -4.16 10.14
C PHE A 29 2.28 -4.41 10.36
N PHE A 30 2.84 -3.78 11.38
CA PHE A 30 4.26 -3.88 11.69
C PHE A 30 4.46 -4.59 13.01
N HIS A 31 5.48 -5.44 13.07
CA HIS A 31 5.93 -6.08 14.29
C HIS A 31 7.38 -5.70 14.55
N ASP A 32 7.70 -5.37 15.81
CA ASP A 32 9.08 -5.13 16.24
C ASP A 32 9.71 -6.45 16.69
N PHE A 33 10.77 -6.87 16.02
CA PHE A 33 11.50 -8.09 16.35
C PHE A 33 12.71 -7.83 17.27
N GLY A 34 12.83 -6.63 17.83
CA GLY A 34 13.94 -6.19 18.67
C GLY A 34 15.10 -5.57 17.88
N ASP A 35 15.08 -5.67 16.55
CA ASP A 35 16.03 -5.04 15.63
C ASP A 35 15.38 -4.01 14.69
N GLY A 36 14.08 -3.76 14.86
CA GLY A 36 13.31 -2.81 14.09
C GLY A 36 11.93 -3.33 13.69
N LEU A 37 11.11 -2.39 13.21
CA LEU A 37 9.77 -2.67 12.71
C LEU A 37 9.84 -3.33 11.33
N ARG A 38 9.17 -4.47 11.19
CA ARG A 38 9.02 -5.16 9.90
C ARG A 38 7.55 -5.30 9.55
N LEU A 39 7.22 -5.11 8.28
CA LEU A 39 5.88 -5.32 7.74
C LEU A 39 5.55 -6.82 7.75
N VAL A 40 4.50 -7.21 8.47
CA VAL A 40 4.10 -8.62 8.63
C VAL A 40 2.78 -8.95 7.93
N ALA A 41 1.92 -7.96 7.71
CA ALA A 41 0.67 -8.14 6.98
C ALA A 41 0.21 -6.83 6.33
N THR A 42 -0.65 -6.94 5.32
CA THR A 42 -1.36 -5.79 4.73
C THR A 42 -2.85 -5.93 4.92
N ASN A 43 -3.51 -4.86 5.34
CA ASN A 43 -4.95 -4.80 5.46
C ASN A 43 -5.59 -4.74 4.07
N SER A 44 -6.68 -5.45 3.85
CA SER A 44 -7.43 -5.42 2.59
C SER A 44 -8.87 -4.97 2.80
N ALA A 45 -9.49 -5.44 3.87
CA ALA A 45 -10.87 -5.13 4.21
C ALA A 45 -11.04 -5.00 5.73
N VAL A 46 -12.10 -4.30 6.13
CA VAL A 46 -12.52 -4.22 7.53
C VAL A 46 -13.93 -4.76 7.69
N GLY A 47 -14.23 -5.32 8.85
CA GLY A 47 -15.56 -5.82 9.18
C GLY A 47 -15.87 -5.72 10.66
N ARG A 48 -17.16 -5.68 10.99
CA ARG A 48 -17.63 -5.73 12.36
C ARG A 48 -18.63 -6.88 12.57
N PRO A 49 -18.79 -7.36 13.80
CA PRO A 49 -19.70 -8.46 14.10
C PRO A 49 -21.17 -8.10 13.87
N ASP A 50 -21.51 -6.81 13.98
CA ASP A 50 -22.85 -6.24 13.77
C ASP A 50 -23.13 -5.87 12.30
N GLY A 51 -22.17 -6.08 11.40
CA GLY A 51 -22.31 -5.89 9.96
C GLY A 51 -21.32 -4.89 9.37
N VAL A 52 -21.62 -4.40 8.16
CA VAL A 52 -20.76 -3.45 7.40
C VAL A 52 -21.22 -1.99 7.50
N ALA A 53 -22.31 -1.73 8.24
CA ALA A 53 -22.76 -0.38 8.49
C ALA A 53 -21.74 0.33 9.40
N ASN A 54 -21.36 1.56 9.05
CA ASN A 54 -20.39 2.40 9.80
C ASN A 54 -18.93 1.89 9.79
N ASN A 55 -18.52 1.13 8.78
CA ASN A 55 -17.11 0.71 8.63
C ASN A 55 -16.13 1.89 8.57
N THR A 56 -16.56 3.12 8.36
CA THR A 56 -15.73 4.34 8.35
C THR A 56 -15.23 4.79 9.72
N SER A 57 -15.71 4.19 10.82
CA SER A 57 -15.24 4.51 12.17
C SER A 57 -14.22 3.47 12.64
N TYR A 58 -13.20 3.91 13.37
CA TYR A 58 -12.21 3.01 13.97
C TYR A 58 -12.86 2.00 14.94
N GLY A 59 -12.19 0.87 15.14
CA GLY A 59 -12.67 -0.24 15.97
C GLY A 59 -13.24 -1.44 15.21
N ALA A 60 -13.05 -1.51 13.89
CA ALA A 60 -13.37 -2.70 13.11
C ALA A 60 -12.21 -3.71 13.10
N TYR A 61 -12.53 -4.98 12.82
CA TYR A 61 -11.56 -6.05 12.61
C TYR A 61 -10.94 -5.92 11.22
N GLY A 62 -9.62 -6.12 11.13
CA GLY A 62 -8.89 -6.13 9.87
C GLY A 62 -8.78 -7.52 9.27
N PHE A 63 -8.96 -7.59 7.96
CA PHE A 63 -8.76 -8.79 7.18
C PHE A 63 -7.78 -8.50 6.06
N GLY A 64 -6.80 -9.37 5.86
CA GLY A 64 -5.84 -9.17 4.81
C GLY A 64 -4.86 -10.31 4.64
N THR A 65 -3.72 -9.98 4.04
CA THR A 65 -2.70 -10.94 3.63
C THR A 65 -1.57 -10.91 4.64
N TYR A 66 -1.34 -12.04 5.31
CA TYR A 66 -0.14 -12.27 6.08
C TYR A 66 1.04 -12.54 5.14
N LEU A 67 2.13 -11.78 5.29
CA LEU A 67 3.27 -11.82 4.37
C LEU A 67 4.26 -12.95 4.69
N GLY A 68 4.12 -13.61 5.83
CA GLY A 68 4.87 -14.82 6.16
C GLY A 68 4.23 -16.11 5.64
N ASP A 69 3.10 -16.02 4.93
CA ASP A 69 2.53 -17.17 4.22
C ASP A 69 3.42 -17.54 3.01
N PRO A 70 3.73 -18.83 2.75
CA PRO A 70 4.61 -19.22 1.66
C PRO A 70 4.18 -18.73 0.26
N LEU A 71 2.87 -18.61 0.00
CA LEU A 71 2.38 -18.09 -1.28
C LEU A 71 2.60 -16.57 -1.37
N ALA A 72 2.34 -15.84 -0.29
CA ALA A 72 2.62 -14.41 -0.23
C ALA A 72 4.12 -14.11 -0.34
N GLU A 73 4.96 -14.88 0.35
CA GLU A 73 6.41 -14.74 0.32
C GLU A 73 6.97 -15.04 -1.07
N SER A 74 6.56 -16.16 -1.69
CA SER A 74 6.99 -16.50 -3.06
C SER A 74 6.57 -15.46 -4.08
N PHE A 75 5.34 -14.94 -3.98
CA PHE A 75 4.87 -13.84 -4.81
C PHE A 75 5.75 -12.59 -4.65
N ILE A 76 6.01 -12.17 -3.41
CA ILE A 76 6.85 -11.00 -3.12
C ILE A 76 8.25 -11.18 -3.70
N ARG A 77 8.88 -12.32 -3.45
CA ARG A 77 10.24 -12.62 -3.94
C ARG A 77 10.32 -12.66 -5.46
N GLN A 78 9.26 -13.10 -6.13
CA GLN A 78 9.21 -13.18 -7.59
C GLN A 78 8.99 -11.81 -8.25
N TYR A 79 8.02 -11.03 -7.75
CA TYR A 79 7.49 -9.86 -8.45
C TYR A 79 8.00 -8.53 -7.93
N VAL A 80 8.29 -8.39 -6.63
CA VAL A 80 8.78 -7.11 -6.08
C VAL A 80 10.10 -6.68 -6.73
N PRO A 81 11.11 -7.56 -6.90
CA PRO A 81 12.34 -7.18 -7.60
C PRO A 81 12.10 -6.66 -9.02
N GLN A 82 11.10 -7.17 -9.73
CA GLN A 82 10.73 -6.71 -11.07
C GLN A 82 10.01 -5.35 -11.05
N ALA A 83 9.23 -5.11 -9.99
CA ALA A 83 8.49 -3.86 -9.80
C ALA A 83 9.40 -2.69 -9.36
N ILE A 84 10.43 -2.97 -8.56
CA ILE A 84 11.38 -1.95 -8.06
C ILE A 84 12.68 -1.89 -8.88
N ALA A 85 12.91 -2.85 -9.77
CA ALA A 85 13.98 -2.74 -10.74
C ALA A 85 13.80 -1.44 -11.54
N PRO A 86 14.90 -0.72 -11.87
CA PRO A 86 14.80 0.48 -12.69
C PRO A 86 14.08 0.15 -14.00
N GLN A 87 12.82 0.58 -14.12
CA GLN A 87 12.00 0.36 -15.31
C GLN A 87 12.39 1.35 -16.40
N GLY A 88 13.62 1.24 -16.88
CA GLY A 88 14.22 2.20 -17.82
C GLY A 88 14.30 3.62 -17.26
N ALA A 89 15.00 4.51 -17.96
CA ALA A 89 14.88 5.93 -17.67
C ALA A 89 13.49 6.38 -18.12
N VAL A 90 12.55 6.56 -17.19
CA VAL A 90 11.30 7.26 -17.48
C VAL A 90 11.65 8.74 -17.60
N PRO A 91 11.45 9.40 -18.76
CA PRO A 91 11.74 10.81 -18.89
C PRO A 91 10.92 11.60 -17.87
N GLU A 92 11.60 12.39 -17.03
CA GLU A 92 10.91 13.19 -16.03
C GLU A 92 9.88 14.11 -16.71
N PRO A 93 8.67 14.28 -16.13
CA PRO A 93 7.60 15.09 -16.74
C PRO A 93 8.06 16.51 -17.10
N ALA A 94 8.94 17.09 -16.29
CA ALA A 94 9.53 18.41 -16.54
C ALA A 94 10.40 18.43 -17.80
N THR A 95 11.22 17.40 -18.01
CA THR A 95 12.08 17.26 -19.19
C THR A 95 11.25 17.15 -20.47
N MET A 96 10.16 16.39 -20.43
CA MET A 96 9.23 16.27 -21.56
C MET A 96 8.50 17.57 -21.85
N ALA A 97 8.11 18.32 -20.81
CA ALA A 97 7.48 19.63 -20.97
C ALA A 97 8.43 20.64 -21.62
N VAL A 98 9.68 20.73 -21.16
CA VAL A 98 10.70 21.62 -21.73
C VAL A 98 10.98 21.26 -23.20
N LEU A 99 11.14 19.96 -23.50
CA LEU A 99 11.33 19.48 -24.87
C LEU A 99 10.13 19.85 -25.76
N GLY A 100 8.91 19.65 -25.26
CA GLY A 100 7.68 20.00 -25.97
C GLY A 100 7.56 21.50 -26.28
N VAL A 101 7.84 22.36 -25.29
CA VAL A 101 7.84 23.82 -25.47
C VAL A 101 8.94 24.26 -26.45
N GLY A 102 10.14 23.68 -26.34
CA GLY A 102 11.25 23.95 -27.26
C GLY A 102 10.92 23.57 -28.70
N ALA A 103 10.33 22.40 -28.92
CA ALA A 103 9.89 21.94 -30.24
C ALA A 103 8.82 22.87 -30.83
N LEU A 104 7.84 23.30 -30.03
CA LEU A 104 6.81 24.26 -30.45
C LEU A 104 7.41 25.62 -30.84
N ALA A 105 8.41 26.11 -30.09
CA ALA A 105 9.08 27.37 -30.40
C ALA A 105 9.83 27.30 -31.74
N LEU A 106 10.50 26.18 -32.04
CA LEU A 106 11.18 25.95 -33.32
C LEU A 106 10.18 25.90 -34.49
N LEU A 107 9.05 25.20 -34.31
CA LEU A 107 7.99 25.14 -35.33
C LEU A 107 7.40 26.52 -35.62
N ARG A 108 7.15 27.33 -34.58
CA ARG A 108 6.65 28.71 -34.74
C ARG A 108 7.64 29.57 -35.51
N ARG A 109 8.94 29.49 -35.19
CA ARG A 109 10.00 30.24 -35.88
C ARG A 109 10.11 29.85 -37.35
N ARG A 110 9.92 28.58 -37.67
CA ARG A 110 10.01 28.06 -39.04
C ARG A 110 8.82 28.47 -39.92
N ARG A 111 7.67 28.76 -39.31
CA ARG A 111 6.45 29.24 -40.00
C ARG A 111 6.41 30.77 -40.19
N ALA A 112 7.22 31.49 -39.42
CA ALA A 112 7.37 32.95 -39.52
C ALA A 112 8.47 33.40 -40.50
N ARG A 113 9.22 32.44 -41.07
CA ARG A 113 10.10 32.63 -42.22
C ARG A 113 9.41 32.07 -43.46
#